data_AF-A0A9W4L699-F1
#
_entry.id   AF-A0A9W4L699-F1
#
_cell.length_a   1.000
_cell.length_b   1.000
_cell.length_c   1.000
_cell.angle_alpha   90.00
_cell.angle_beta   90.00
_cell.angle_gamma   90.00
#
_symmetry.space_group_name_H-M   'P 1'
#
loop_
_entity.id
_entity.type
_entity.pdbx_description
1 polymer ?
#
loop_
_entity_poly.entity_id
_entity_poly.type
_entity_poly.pdbx_seq_one_letter_code
_entity_poly.pdbx_strand_id
1 'polypeptide(L)'
;MAHFVEDLQREAGAAIAAMQAAALAARHAHARAELMRHMLTTARKVKDKPKAEAVETVVTEWMDAWHLARAEWPHIAREMEAFTEAFYDYANAPTDSHDARLRQTVDALDAALAREGTTISDQMAWRSQCAHGWWDWVLPTPSDLPGRKERPSVPQPSAGAPFWQAGCADFCK
;
A
#
# COMPACT_ATOMS: atom_id res chain seq x y z
N MET A 1 -1.01 -25.33 39.73
CA MET A 1 0.08 -25.12 38.75
C MET A 1 -0.46 -25.58 37.42
N ALA A 2 -0.33 -24.79 36.36
CA ALA A 2 -0.67 -25.30 35.02
C ALA A 2 0.23 -26.51 34.73
N HIS A 3 -0.31 -27.51 34.04
CA HIS A 3 0.48 -28.68 33.66
C HIS A 3 1.43 -28.32 32.53
N PHE A 4 2.61 -28.96 32.47
CA PHE A 4 3.65 -28.65 31.48
C PHE A 4 3.13 -28.62 30.01
N VAL A 5 2.17 -29.48 29.66
CA VAL A 5 1.55 -29.48 28.32
C VAL A 5 0.74 -28.20 28.06
N GLU A 6 0.02 -27.70 29.07
CA GLU A 6 -0.78 -26.47 28.97
C GLU A 6 0.14 -25.24 28.87
N ASP A 7 1.29 -25.26 29.56
CA ASP A 7 2.33 -24.23 29.42
C ASP A 7 2.85 -24.17 27.99
N LEU A 8 3.25 -25.31 27.42
CA LEU A 8 3.73 -25.38 26.03
C LEU A 8 2.66 -24.95 25.01
N GLN A 9 1.38 -25.28 25.23
CA GLN A 9 0.29 -24.83 24.37
C GLN A 9 0.13 -23.31 24.41
N ARG A 10 0.25 -22.69 25.60
CA ARG A 10 0.22 -21.22 25.74
C ARG A 10 1.42 -20.56 25.08
N GLU A 11 2.61 -21.12 25.25
CA GLU A 11 3.82 -20.63 24.59
C GLU A 11 3.69 -20.67 23.06
N ALA A 12 3.22 -21.79 22.51
CA ALA A 12 2.98 -21.94 21.07
C ALA A 12 1.94 -20.92 20.55
N GLY A 13 0.84 -20.73 21.29
CA GLY A 13 -0.17 -19.72 20.95
C GLY A 13 0.40 -18.29 20.95
N ALA A 14 1.20 -17.95 21.94
CA ALA A 14 1.86 -16.64 22.02
C ALA A 14 2.85 -16.42 20.86
N ALA A 15 3.63 -17.44 20.49
CA ALA A 15 4.54 -17.36 19.36
C ALA A 15 3.81 -17.16 18.02
N ILE A 16 2.69 -17.85 17.81
CA ILE A 16 1.85 -17.69 16.62
C ILE A 16 1.26 -16.27 16.57
N ALA A 17 0.73 -15.76 17.68
CA ALA A 17 0.18 -14.41 17.74
C ALA A 17 1.25 -13.35 17.43
N ALA A 18 2.46 -13.50 17.96
CA ALA A 18 3.59 -12.62 17.66
C ALA A 18 3.97 -12.67 16.18
N MET A 19 3.99 -13.85 15.57
CA MET A 19 4.25 -14.02 14.13
C MET A 19 3.17 -13.34 13.28
N GLN A 20 1.89 -13.49 13.63
CA GLN A 20 0.78 -12.86 12.90
C GLN A 20 0.89 -11.32 12.93
N ALA A 21 1.15 -10.75 14.12
CA ALA A 21 1.34 -9.32 14.27
C ALA A 21 2.54 -8.82 13.45
N ALA A 22 3.67 -9.53 13.49
CA ALA A 22 4.85 -9.20 12.70
C ALA A 22 4.60 -9.28 11.18
N ALA A 23 3.87 -10.30 10.73
CA ALA A 23 3.54 -10.48 9.32
C ALA A 23 2.63 -9.35 8.80
N LEU A 24 1.62 -8.95 9.58
CA LEU A 24 0.75 -7.81 9.26
C LEU A 24 1.56 -6.51 9.19
N ALA A 25 2.41 -6.25 10.18
CA ALA A 25 3.27 -5.07 10.19
C ALA A 25 4.22 -5.03 8.98
N ALA A 26 4.83 -6.18 8.64
CA ALA A 26 5.68 -6.32 7.47
C ALA A 26 4.90 -6.05 6.17
N ARG A 27 3.69 -6.60 6.03
CA ARG A 27 2.81 -6.35 4.87
C ARG A 27 2.52 -4.86 4.72
N HIS A 28 2.09 -4.20 5.80
CA HIS A 28 1.79 -2.76 5.79
C HIS A 28 3.02 -1.93 5.41
N ALA A 29 4.19 -2.21 6.00
CA ALA A 29 5.43 -1.50 5.68
C ALA A 29 5.84 -1.68 4.21
N HIS A 30 5.82 -2.92 3.71
CA HIS A 30 6.15 -3.22 2.31
C HIS A 30 5.18 -2.56 1.34
N ALA A 31 3.88 -2.67 1.57
CA ALA A 31 2.87 -2.05 0.69
C ALA A 31 3.00 -0.53 0.67
N ARG A 32 3.27 0.13 1.82
CA ARG A 32 3.57 1.57 1.84
C ARG A 32 4.79 1.91 1.01
N ALA A 33 5.90 1.18 1.18
CA ALA A 33 7.14 1.42 0.44
C ALA A 33 6.92 1.28 -1.09
N GLU A 34 6.23 0.24 -1.52
CA GLU A 34 5.90 0.02 -2.94
C GLU A 34 4.99 1.13 -3.49
N LEU A 35 4.01 1.60 -2.72
CA LEU A 35 3.21 2.74 -3.15
C LEU A 35 4.08 4.00 -3.31
N MET A 36 4.94 4.32 -2.35
CA MET A 36 5.81 5.50 -2.46
C MET A 36 6.70 5.42 -3.70
N ARG A 37 7.24 4.23 -4.00
CA ARG A 37 8.01 3.97 -5.23
C ARG A 37 7.17 4.21 -6.48
N HIS A 38 5.93 3.72 -6.51
CA HIS A 38 5.01 3.93 -7.63
C HIS A 38 4.67 5.40 -7.82
N MET A 39 4.28 6.10 -6.76
CA MET A 39 3.95 7.52 -6.80
C MET A 39 5.11 8.36 -7.31
N LEU A 40 6.33 8.10 -6.82
CA LEU A 40 7.53 8.77 -7.31
C LEU A 40 7.78 8.50 -8.80
N THR A 41 7.61 7.26 -9.24
CA THR A 41 7.79 6.87 -10.64
C THR A 41 6.76 7.54 -11.53
N THR A 42 5.50 7.59 -11.12
CA THR A 42 4.42 8.26 -11.87
C THR A 42 4.66 9.76 -11.92
N ALA A 43 4.96 10.41 -10.79
CA ALA A 43 5.26 11.84 -10.74
C ALA A 43 6.43 12.22 -11.66
N ARG A 44 7.48 11.40 -11.72
CA ARG A 44 8.62 11.59 -12.64
C ARG A 44 8.24 11.51 -14.11
N LYS A 45 7.24 10.70 -14.49
CA LYS A 45 6.76 10.62 -15.89
C LYS A 45 6.03 11.88 -16.35
N VAL A 46 5.45 12.63 -15.42
CA VAL A 46 4.66 13.83 -15.70
C VAL A 46 5.31 15.13 -15.23
N LYS A 47 6.55 15.08 -14.74
CA LYS A 47 7.24 16.23 -14.11
C LYS A 47 7.42 17.44 -15.04
N ASP A 48 7.45 17.20 -16.36
CA ASP A 48 7.65 18.24 -17.37
C ASP A 48 6.34 18.90 -17.83
N LYS A 49 5.19 18.41 -17.34
CA LYS A 49 3.87 19.01 -17.57
C LYS A 49 3.62 20.16 -16.58
N PRO A 50 2.69 21.08 -16.89
CA PRO A 50 2.20 22.02 -15.88
C PRO A 50 1.70 21.29 -14.63
N LYS A 51 2.09 21.76 -13.43
CA LYS A 51 1.81 21.10 -12.15
C LYS A 51 0.34 20.68 -12.01
N ALA A 52 -0.60 21.58 -12.30
CA ALA A 52 -2.04 21.29 -12.20
C ALA A 52 -2.47 20.12 -13.10
N GLU A 53 -1.95 20.04 -14.33
CA GLU A 53 -2.25 18.95 -15.26
C GLU A 53 -1.63 17.62 -14.78
N ALA A 54 -0.38 17.68 -14.31
CA ALA A 54 0.32 16.53 -13.77
C ALA A 54 -0.42 15.93 -12.57
N VAL A 55 -0.81 16.79 -11.62
CA VAL A 55 -1.54 16.40 -10.41
C VAL A 55 -2.90 15.79 -10.78
N GLU A 56 -3.69 16.47 -11.62
CA GLU A 56 -5.01 16.00 -12.01
C GLU A 56 -4.95 14.63 -12.71
N THR A 57 -3.97 14.43 -13.59
CA THR A 57 -3.75 13.14 -14.26
C THR A 57 -3.55 12.02 -13.24
N VAL A 58 -2.62 12.22 -12.30
CA VAL A 58 -2.24 11.17 -11.34
C VAL A 58 -3.35 10.91 -10.31
N VAL A 59 -4.00 11.95 -9.80
CA VAL A 59 -5.12 11.79 -8.87
C VAL A 59 -6.26 11.02 -9.53
N THR A 60 -6.60 11.33 -10.79
CA THR A 60 -7.67 10.63 -11.51
C THR A 60 -7.33 9.16 -11.74
N GLU A 61 -6.10 8.84 -12.17
CA GLU A 61 -5.66 7.45 -12.37
C GLU A 61 -5.74 6.63 -11.07
N TRP A 62 -5.30 7.18 -9.95
CA TRP A 62 -5.29 6.44 -8.69
C TRP A 62 -6.66 6.33 -8.04
N MET A 63 -7.47 7.39 -8.08
CA MET A 63 -8.84 7.34 -7.56
C MET A 63 -9.67 6.30 -8.33
N ASP A 64 -9.49 6.22 -9.66
CA ASP A 64 -10.09 5.17 -10.49
C ASP A 64 -9.55 3.78 -10.13
N ALA A 65 -8.23 3.62 -10.00
CA ALA A 65 -7.62 2.35 -9.60
C ALA A 65 -8.13 1.86 -8.23
N TRP A 66 -8.43 2.80 -7.33
CA TRP A 66 -8.97 2.52 -6.00
C TRP A 66 -10.49 2.37 -5.93
N HIS A 67 -11.19 2.59 -7.05
CA HIS A 67 -12.66 2.62 -7.10
C HIS A 67 -13.24 3.60 -6.09
N LEU A 68 -12.58 4.75 -5.93
CA LEU A 68 -13.00 5.83 -5.04
C LEU A 68 -13.40 7.04 -5.90
N ALA A 69 -14.65 7.05 -6.38
CA ALA A 69 -15.13 8.16 -7.19
C ALA A 69 -15.05 9.49 -6.41
N ARG A 70 -14.47 10.54 -7.01
CA ARG A 70 -14.25 11.84 -6.32
C ARG A 70 -15.53 12.45 -5.73
N ALA A 71 -16.67 12.26 -6.41
CA ALA A 71 -17.96 12.78 -5.94
C ALA A 71 -18.46 12.07 -4.67
N GLU A 72 -18.10 10.80 -4.49
CA GLU A 72 -18.49 9.99 -3.33
C GLU A 72 -17.47 10.14 -2.19
N TRP A 73 -16.19 10.34 -2.54
CA TRP A 73 -15.06 10.41 -1.61
C TRP A 73 -14.30 11.74 -1.68
N PRO A 74 -14.97 12.90 -1.56
CA PRO A 74 -14.34 14.21 -1.78
C PRO A 74 -13.22 14.50 -0.76
N HIS A 75 -13.33 13.94 0.44
CA HIS A 75 -12.31 14.10 1.48
C HIS A 75 -11.04 13.29 1.19
N ILE A 76 -11.16 12.07 0.63
CA ILE A 76 -9.98 11.29 0.17
C ILE A 76 -9.39 11.92 -1.08
N ALA A 77 -10.22 12.39 -2.02
CA ALA A 77 -9.75 13.07 -3.23
C ALA A 77 -8.84 14.26 -2.91
N ARG A 78 -9.23 15.09 -1.94
CA ARG A 78 -8.43 16.23 -1.47
C ARG A 78 -7.09 15.80 -0.88
N GLU A 79 -7.06 14.77 -0.02
CA GLU A 79 -5.79 14.29 0.53
C GLU A 79 -4.91 13.65 -0.55
N MET A 80 -5.51 12.97 -1.52
CA MET A 80 -4.81 12.39 -2.67
C MET A 80 -4.20 13.45 -3.59
N GLU A 81 -4.89 14.58 -3.77
CA GLU A 81 -4.39 15.75 -4.48
C GLU A 81 -3.17 16.34 -3.78
N ALA A 82 -3.27 16.64 -2.48
CA ALA A 82 -2.14 17.15 -1.69
C ALA A 82 -0.94 16.19 -1.69
N PHE A 83 -1.20 14.88 -1.59
CA PHE A 83 -0.20 13.82 -1.67
C PHE A 83 0.50 13.79 -3.03
N THR A 84 -0.27 13.93 -4.11
CA THR A 84 0.25 13.97 -5.47
C THR A 84 1.07 15.23 -5.74
N GLU A 85 0.61 16.39 -5.26
CA GLU A 85 1.36 17.64 -5.32
C GLU A 85 2.71 17.54 -4.63
N ALA A 86 2.75 16.94 -3.42
CA ALA A 86 3.99 16.74 -2.68
C ALA A 86 4.96 15.82 -3.44
N PHE A 87 4.45 14.76 -4.09
CA PHE A 87 5.26 13.90 -4.95
C PHE A 87 5.77 14.61 -6.19
N TYR A 88 4.96 15.47 -6.81
CA TYR A 88 5.39 16.29 -7.95
C TYR A 88 6.54 17.23 -7.56
N ASP A 89 6.40 17.93 -6.43
CA ASP A 89 7.41 18.86 -5.93
C ASP A 89 8.71 18.12 -5.55
N TYR A 90 8.60 16.97 -4.88
CA TYR A 90 9.75 16.13 -4.54
C TYR A 90 10.44 15.53 -5.77
N ALA A 91 9.67 15.09 -6.78
CA ALA A 91 10.22 14.54 -8.02
C ALA A 91 11.02 15.58 -8.82
N ASN A 92 10.63 16.85 -8.73
CA ASN A 92 11.34 17.98 -9.35
C ASN A 92 12.52 18.48 -8.50
N ALA A 93 12.38 18.47 -7.17
CA ALA A 93 13.39 18.92 -6.23
C ALA A 93 13.34 18.12 -4.91
N PRO A 94 14.19 17.09 -4.71
CA PRO A 94 14.17 16.28 -3.50
C PRO A 94 14.90 17.00 -2.35
N THR A 95 14.23 17.99 -1.76
CA THR A 95 14.72 18.76 -0.60
C THR A 95 14.12 18.24 0.70
N ASP A 96 14.76 18.52 1.84
CA ASP A 96 14.22 18.18 3.17
C ASP A 96 12.82 18.74 3.41
N SER A 97 12.54 19.94 2.88
CA SER A 97 11.21 20.55 2.98
C SER A 97 10.16 19.77 2.19
N HIS A 98 10.52 19.27 0.99
CA HIS A 98 9.60 18.46 0.19
C HIS A 98 9.44 17.04 0.78
N ASP A 99 10.49 16.45 1.37
CA ASP A 99 10.39 15.18 2.11
C ASP A 99 9.46 15.31 3.33
N ALA A 100 9.62 16.37 4.12
CA ALA A 100 8.74 16.65 5.26
C ALA A 100 7.28 16.83 4.82
N ARG A 101 7.05 17.55 3.71
CA ARG A 101 5.71 17.70 3.13
C ARG A 101 5.13 16.36 2.68
N LEU A 102 5.92 15.52 2.02
CA LEU A 102 5.51 14.18 1.62
C LEU A 102 5.04 13.36 2.83
N ARG A 103 5.84 13.31 3.89
CA ARG A 103 5.49 12.58 5.13
C ARG A 103 4.15 13.06 5.70
N GLN A 104 3.95 14.37 5.79
CA GLN A 104 2.68 14.95 6.26
C GLN A 104 1.49 14.51 5.40
N THR A 105 1.64 14.52 4.07
CA THR A 105 0.56 14.12 3.16
C THR A 105 0.28 12.62 3.18
N VAL A 106 1.29 11.78 3.41
CA VAL A 106 1.10 10.34 3.66
C VAL A 106 0.24 10.14 4.91
N ASP A 107 0.61 10.79 6.02
CA ASP A 107 -0.11 10.63 7.28
C ASP A 107 -1.56 11.16 7.18
N ALA A 108 -1.77 12.25 6.45
CA ALA A 108 -3.10 12.82 6.21
C ALA A 108 -3.99 11.88 5.37
N LEU A 109 -3.46 11.31 4.28
CA LEU A 109 -4.19 10.39 3.43
C LEU A 109 -4.49 9.06 4.17
N ASP A 110 -3.55 8.55 4.96
CA ASP A 110 -3.76 7.34 5.76
C ASP A 110 -4.81 7.58 6.85
N ALA A 111 -4.79 8.74 7.51
CA ALA A 111 -5.83 9.13 8.46
C ALA A 111 -7.20 9.30 7.79
N ALA A 112 -7.26 9.79 6.55
CA ALA A 112 -8.50 9.88 5.81
C ALA A 112 -9.07 8.50 5.50
N LEU A 113 -8.25 7.57 5.02
CA LEU A 113 -8.64 6.19 4.74
C LEU A 113 -9.01 5.41 6.00
N ALA A 114 -8.34 5.67 7.13
CA ALA A 114 -8.63 5.02 8.40
C ALA A 114 -10.04 5.29 8.91
N ARG A 115 -10.59 6.49 8.64
CA ARG A 115 -12.00 6.82 8.95
C ARG A 115 -12.99 5.93 8.20
N GLU A 116 -12.57 5.38 7.08
CA GLU A 116 -13.36 4.50 6.20
C GLU A 116 -13.01 3.01 6.41
N GLY A 117 -12.28 2.69 7.48
CA GLY A 117 -11.92 1.32 7.84
C GLY A 117 -10.84 0.69 6.96
N THR A 118 -10.02 1.49 6.27
CA THR A 118 -8.94 1.01 5.42
C THR A 118 -7.66 1.84 5.60
N THR A 119 -6.60 1.51 4.87
CA THR A 119 -5.32 2.22 4.91
C THR A 119 -4.76 2.37 3.51
N ILE A 120 -3.81 3.29 3.32
CA ILE A 120 -3.05 3.42 2.06
C ILE A 120 -2.44 2.07 1.66
N SER A 121 -1.91 1.36 2.65
CA SER A 121 -1.24 0.09 2.45
C SER A 121 -2.19 -1.03 2.03
N ASP A 122 -3.42 -1.04 2.51
CA ASP A 122 -4.44 -1.98 2.08
C ASP A 122 -4.92 -1.69 0.66
N GLN A 123 -5.11 -0.41 0.33
CA GLN A 123 -5.42 0.02 -1.04
C GLN A 123 -4.32 -0.44 -2.01
N MET A 124 -3.05 -0.23 -1.65
CA MET A 124 -1.93 -0.73 -2.44
C MET A 124 -1.90 -2.26 -2.52
N ALA A 125 -2.08 -2.95 -1.39
CA ALA A 125 -1.95 -4.39 -1.31
C ALA A 125 -3.04 -5.15 -2.07
N TRP A 126 -4.27 -4.64 -2.12
CA TRP A 126 -5.38 -5.33 -2.77
C TRP A 126 -5.60 -4.92 -4.23
N ARG A 127 -5.17 -3.72 -4.62
CA ARG A 127 -5.53 -3.14 -5.93
C ARG A 127 -4.35 -3.00 -6.88
N SER A 128 -3.12 -3.10 -6.40
CA SER A 128 -1.93 -3.04 -7.25
C SER A 128 -1.64 -4.35 -7.95
N GLN A 129 -1.23 -4.25 -9.23
CA GLN A 129 -0.65 -5.38 -9.97
C GLN A 129 0.79 -5.70 -9.54
N CYS A 130 1.45 -4.77 -8.83
CA CYS A 130 2.74 -5.02 -8.18
C CYS A 130 2.56 -5.45 -6.72
N ALA A 131 1.40 -5.97 -6.34
CA ALA A 131 1.23 -6.60 -5.04
C ALA A 131 2.17 -7.80 -4.91
N HIS A 132 2.78 -7.97 -3.74
CA HIS A 132 3.50 -9.21 -3.46
C HIS A 132 2.49 -10.31 -3.17
N GLY A 133 2.69 -11.50 -3.75
CA GLY A 133 1.74 -12.62 -3.61
C GLY A 133 1.49 -13.01 -2.16
N TRP A 134 2.50 -12.88 -1.31
CA TRP A 134 2.35 -13.20 0.11
C TRP A 134 1.49 -12.23 0.92
N TRP A 135 1.25 -11.01 0.43
CA TRP A 135 0.36 -10.08 1.14
C TRP A 135 -1.05 -10.65 1.28
N ASP A 136 -1.55 -11.33 0.25
CA ASP A 136 -2.87 -11.99 0.28
C ASP A 136 -2.90 -13.21 1.23
N TRP A 137 -1.76 -13.85 1.51
CA TRP A 137 -1.71 -14.94 2.50
C TRP A 137 -1.68 -14.43 3.93
N VAL A 138 -1.21 -13.20 4.14
CA VAL A 138 -1.20 -12.54 5.45
C VAL A 138 -2.56 -11.91 5.74
N LEU A 139 -3.11 -11.16 4.78
CA LEU A 139 -4.45 -10.59 4.87
C LEU A 139 -5.10 -10.64 3.47
N PRO A 140 -6.04 -11.58 3.26
CA PRO A 140 -6.61 -11.81 1.94
C PRO A 140 -7.35 -10.59 1.42
N THR A 141 -7.30 -10.41 0.11
CA THR A 141 -8.15 -9.43 -0.57
C THR A 141 -9.63 -9.70 -0.25
N PRO A 142 -10.39 -8.69 0.23
CA PRO A 142 -11.81 -8.86 0.52
C PRO A 142 -12.57 -9.40 -0.69
N SER A 143 -13.46 -10.37 -0.47
CA SER A 143 -14.21 -11.03 -1.55
C SER A 143 -15.15 -10.08 -2.29
N ASP A 144 -15.63 -9.06 -1.59
CA ASP A 144 -16.55 -8.01 -2.02
C ASP A 144 -15.83 -6.71 -2.41
N LEU A 145 -14.50 -6.71 -2.53
CA LEU A 145 -13.73 -5.53 -2.91
C LEU A 145 -14.24 -4.95 -4.25
N PRO A 146 -14.77 -3.71 -4.29
CA PRO A 146 -15.27 -3.12 -5.52
C PRO A 146 -14.19 -3.05 -6.58
N GLY A 147 -14.49 -3.50 -7.79
CA GLY A 147 -13.55 -3.44 -8.91
C GLY A 147 -12.31 -4.32 -8.76
N ARG A 148 -12.43 -5.41 -7.99
CA ARG A 148 -11.43 -6.48 -7.92
C ARG A 148 -11.02 -6.92 -9.33
N LYS A 149 -9.71 -6.92 -9.59
CA LYS A 149 -9.11 -7.41 -10.83
C LYS A 149 -8.33 -8.68 -10.54
N GLU A 150 -8.33 -9.63 -11.47
CA GLU A 150 -7.41 -10.77 -11.40
C GLU A 150 -5.96 -10.27 -11.50
N ARG A 151 -5.07 -10.94 -10.78
CA ARG A 151 -3.64 -10.56 -10.69
C ARG A 151 -2.75 -11.74 -11.08
N PRO A 152 -2.86 -12.27 -12.32
CA PRO A 152 -2.08 -13.44 -12.74
C PRO A 152 -0.57 -13.17 -12.81
N SER A 153 -0.17 -11.89 -12.88
CA SER A 153 1.22 -11.46 -12.88
C SER A 153 1.91 -11.59 -11.51
N VAL A 154 1.15 -11.68 -10.42
CA VAL A 154 1.71 -11.73 -9.07
C VAL A 154 2.37 -13.09 -8.85
N PRO A 155 3.69 -13.14 -8.52
CA PRO A 155 4.41 -14.39 -8.35
C PRO A 155 3.78 -15.28 -7.27
N GLN A 156 3.66 -16.56 -7.60
CA GLN A 156 3.30 -17.61 -6.66
C GLN A 156 4.54 -18.02 -5.83
N PRO A 157 4.36 -18.59 -4.62
CA PRO A 157 5.48 -18.99 -3.81
C PRO A 157 6.16 -20.19 -4.47
N SER A 158 7.49 -20.17 -4.49
CA SER A 158 8.27 -21.29 -5.01
C SER A 158 8.27 -22.44 -4.00
N ALA A 159 8.15 -23.68 -4.50
CA ALA A 159 8.32 -24.85 -3.66
C ALA A 159 9.68 -24.82 -2.95
N GLY A 160 9.68 -25.06 -1.63
CA GLY A 160 10.90 -25.06 -0.82
C GLY A 160 11.42 -23.68 -0.40
N ALA A 161 10.76 -22.58 -0.81
CA ALA A 161 11.07 -21.24 -0.36
C ALA A 161 10.05 -20.73 0.67
N PRO A 162 10.47 -20.00 1.71
CA PRO A 162 9.54 -19.28 2.57
C PRO A 162 8.72 -18.25 1.79
N PHE A 163 7.47 -18.09 2.17
CA PHE A 163 6.52 -17.27 1.43
C PHE A 163 6.93 -15.80 1.25
N TRP A 164 7.68 -15.23 2.20
CA TRP A 164 8.17 -13.85 2.15
C TRP A 164 9.25 -13.62 1.09
N GLN A 165 9.76 -14.69 0.46
CA GLN A 165 10.63 -14.59 -0.72
C GLN A 165 9.85 -14.35 -2.02
N ALA A 166 8.51 -14.46 -2.01
CA ALA A 166 7.68 -14.07 -3.14
C ALA A 166 7.74 -12.53 -3.32
N GLY A 167 8.46 -12.07 -4.34
CA GLY A 167 8.58 -10.65 -4.66
C GLY A 167 7.43 -10.11 -5.52
N CYS A 168 7.63 -8.90 -6.07
CA CYS A 168 6.83 -8.39 -7.17
C CYS A 168 7.07 -9.17 -8.47
N ALA A 169 6.15 -9.02 -9.41
CA ALA A 169 6.35 -9.43 -10.80
C ALA A 169 7.62 -8.79 -11.38
N ASP A 170 8.30 -9.48 -12.30
CA ASP A 170 9.59 -9.02 -12.83
C ASP A 170 9.52 -7.66 -13.54
N PHE A 171 8.39 -7.33 -14.18
CA PHE A 171 8.20 -6.01 -14.83
C PHE A 171 8.04 -4.86 -13.83
N CYS A 172 7.87 -5.15 -12.53
CA CYS A 172 7.83 -4.13 -11.47
C CYS A 172 9.23 -3.84 -10.88
N LYS A 173 10.25 -4.66 -11.21
CA LYS A 173 11.62 -4.55 -10.69
C LYS A 173 12.44 -3.51 -11.45
#